data_AF-A0A2V5NCV0-F1
#
_entry.id   AF-A0A2V5NCV0-F1
#
_cell.length_a   1.000
_cell.length_b   1.000
_cell.length_c   1.000
_cell.angle_alpha   90.00
_cell.angle_beta   90.00
_cell.angle_gamma   90.00
#
_symmetry.space_group_name_H-M   'P 1'
#
loop_
_entity.id
_entity.type
_entity.pdbx_description
1 polymer ?
#
loop_
_entity_poly.entity_id
_entity_poly.type
_entity_poly.pdbx_seq_one_letter_code
_entity_poly.pdbx_strand_id
1 'polypeptide(L)'
;MKKHLFYTVLVIFIVTSAITLAGTVRLLPIEEKYLDKLIWAFLLQLAAAIFSVFRKANFFTEEEKARLESVEVAIAQTRPAAQRTLLDPPPGMPKPVKTIDVAATGYFENLARLQDRPLERDTWLRDVNGKEVTWVGVFADINAQLETGGVQLQLHPTSSTNATFFVFAPAALRDFAYSLRKGDRVRARGVINCSVLSRSPYITASLLERAD
;
A
#
# COMPACT_ATOMS: atom_id res chain seq x y z
N MET A 1 21.84 -21.60 -28.61
CA MET A 1 22.78 -20.72 -27.87
C MET A 1 22.33 -20.31 -26.46
N LYS A 2 21.08 -19.90 -26.20
CA LYS A 2 20.66 -19.37 -24.88
C LYS A 2 20.85 -20.33 -23.69
N LYS A 3 20.70 -21.64 -23.90
CA LYS A 3 20.83 -22.67 -22.85
C LYS A 3 22.26 -22.82 -22.34
N HIS A 4 23.25 -22.82 -23.23
CA HIS A 4 24.66 -22.96 -22.83
C HIS A 4 25.13 -21.79 -21.98
N LEU A 5 24.80 -20.55 -22.37
CA LEU A 5 25.13 -19.36 -21.58
C LEU A 5 24.52 -19.43 -20.17
N PHE A 6 23.26 -19.87 -20.07
CA PHE A 6 22.59 -20.04 -18.77
C PHE A 6 23.29 -21.08 -17.90
N TYR A 7 23.59 -22.26 -18.44
CA TYR A 7 24.29 -23.30 -17.68
C TYR A 7 25.71 -22.89 -17.30
N THR A 8 26.42 -22.16 -18.15
CA THR A 8 27.75 -21.62 -17.83
C THR A 8 27.69 -20.65 -16.65
N VAL A 9 26.75 -19.68 -16.67
CA VAL A 9 26.56 -18.73 -15.57
C VAL A 9 26.13 -19.46 -14.29
N LEU A 10 25.26 -20.45 -14.40
CA LEU A 10 24.80 -21.26 -13.25
C LEU A 10 25.95 -22.04 -12.61
N VAL A 11 26.81 -22.68 -13.41
CA VAL A 11 27.97 -23.40 -12.90
C VAL A 11 28.95 -22.45 -12.22
N ILE A 12 29.23 -21.30 -12.82
CA ILE A 12 30.08 -20.25 -12.20
C ILE A 12 29.49 -19.83 -10.86
N PHE A 13 28.18 -19.61 -10.78
CA PHE A 13 27.49 -19.25 -9.54
C PHE A 13 27.63 -20.33 -8.46
N ILE A 14 27.41 -21.61 -8.80
CA ILE A 14 27.52 -22.72 -7.85
C ILE A 14 28.95 -22.83 -7.32
N VAL A 15 29.95 -22.79 -8.20
CA VAL A 15 31.37 -22.86 -7.81
C VAL A 15 31.75 -21.67 -6.93
N THR A 16 31.36 -20.44 -7.32
CA THR A 16 31.62 -19.23 -6.53
C THR A 16 30.99 -19.34 -5.15
N SER A 17 29.73 -19.80 -5.06
CA SER A 17 29.01 -19.99 -3.80
C SER A 17 29.71 -20.98 -2.88
N ALA A 18 30.15 -22.13 -3.42
CA ALA A 18 30.84 -23.16 -2.66
C ALA A 18 32.19 -22.68 -2.11
N ILE A 19 32.99 -21.97 -2.93
CA ILE A 19 34.28 -21.42 -2.50
C ILE A 19 34.08 -20.32 -1.45
N THR A 20 33.12 -19.41 -1.67
CA THR A 20 32.80 -18.36 -0.69
C THR A 20 32.39 -18.97 0.64
N LEU A 21 31.50 -19.97 0.63
CA LEU A 21 31.06 -20.65 1.85
C LEU A 21 32.22 -21.37 2.56
N ALA A 22 33.05 -22.11 1.81
CA ALA A 22 34.24 -22.77 2.37
C ALA A 22 35.25 -21.76 2.95
N GLY A 23 35.39 -20.59 2.33
CA GLY A 23 36.20 -19.48 2.84
C GLY A 23 35.63 -18.88 4.13
N THR A 24 34.31 -18.64 4.18
CA THR A 24 33.63 -18.08 5.37
C THR A 24 33.72 -19.02 6.57
N VAL A 25 33.60 -20.34 6.36
CA VAL A 25 33.75 -21.36 7.42
C VAL A 25 35.22 -21.59 7.81
N ARG A 26 36.17 -20.89 7.14
CA ARG A 26 37.62 -21.08 7.30
C ARG A 26 38.09 -22.51 6.98
N LEU A 27 37.34 -23.24 6.17
CA LEU A 27 37.74 -24.55 5.66
C LEU A 27 38.88 -24.41 4.63
N LEU A 28 38.88 -23.29 3.89
CA LEU A 28 39.97 -22.88 3.01
C LEU A 28 40.68 -21.67 3.64
N PRO A 29 42.02 -21.70 3.79
CA PRO A 29 42.79 -20.56 4.30
C PRO A 29 42.89 -19.48 3.23
N ILE A 30 41.82 -18.70 3.08
CA ILE A 30 41.74 -17.57 2.15
C ILE A 30 42.04 -16.29 2.94
N GLU A 31 42.96 -15.45 2.44
CA GLU A 31 43.21 -14.15 3.06
C GLU A 31 41.94 -13.28 3.04
N GLU A 32 41.68 -12.55 4.12
CA GLU A 32 40.44 -11.77 4.30
C GLU A 32 40.17 -10.80 3.13
N LYS A 33 41.24 -10.22 2.56
CA LYS A 33 41.16 -9.33 1.39
C LYS A 33 40.52 -9.98 0.15
N TYR A 34 40.71 -11.28 -0.05
CA TYR A 34 40.10 -12.01 -1.16
C TYR A 34 38.70 -12.53 -0.78
N LEU A 35 38.48 -12.86 0.49
CA LEU A 35 37.17 -13.27 0.99
C LEU A 35 36.14 -12.15 0.80
N ASP A 36 36.47 -10.91 1.12
CA ASP A 36 35.58 -9.75 0.89
C ASP A 36 35.18 -9.60 -0.58
N LYS A 37 36.13 -9.77 -1.50
CA LYS A 37 35.86 -9.72 -2.94
C LYS A 37 34.97 -10.87 -3.39
N LEU A 38 35.18 -12.07 -2.85
CA LEU A 38 34.35 -13.25 -3.14
C LEU A 38 32.91 -13.05 -2.64
N ILE A 39 32.73 -12.49 -1.45
CA ILE A 39 31.42 -12.17 -0.89
C ILE A 39 30.71 -11.15 -1.77
N TRP A 40 31.39 -10.07 -2.17
CA TRP A 40 30.81 -9.07 -3.07
C TRP A 40 30.41 -9.65 -4.43
N ALA A 41 31.27 -10.48 -5.03
CA ALA A 41 30.96 -11.15 -6.29
C ALA A 41 29.74 -12.07 -6.15
N PHE A 42 29.64 -12.84 -5.05
CA PHE A 42 28.50 -13.69 -4.76
C PHE A 42 27.20 -12.90 -4.60
N LEU A 43 27.21 -11.80 -3.83
CA LEU A 43 26.03 -10.95 -3.65
C LEU A 43 25.53 -10.34 -4.97
N LEU A 44 26.45 -9.90 -5.82
CA LEU A 44 26.10 -9.33 -7.12
C LEU A 44 25.51 -10.39 -8.06
N GLN A 45 26.08 -11.59 -8.08
CA GLN A 45 25.52 -12.72 -8.85
C GLN A 45 24.14 -13.13 -8.33
N LEU A 46 23.94 -13.15 -7.01
CA LEU A 46 22.65 -13.46 -6.39
C LEU A 46 21.58 -12.42 -6.76
N ALA A 47 21.91 -11.13 -6.67
CA ALA A 47 21.01 -10.05 -7.06
C ALA A 47 20.62 -10.15 -8.55
N ALA A 48 21.60 -10.42 -9.43
CA ALA A 48 21.35 -10.62 -10.86
C ALA A 48 20.46 -11.85 -11.13
N ALA A 49 20.67 -12.95 -10.40
CA ALA A 49 19.84 -14.14 -10.50
C ALA A 49 18.40 -13.85 -10.08
N ILE A 50 18.19 -13.22 -8.92
CA ILE A 50 16.87 -12.80 -8.44
C ILE A 50 16.19 -11.90 -9.47
N PHE A 51 16.86 -10.85 -9.94
CA PHE A 51 16.31 -9.94 -10.94
C PHE A 51 15.92 -10.67 -12.24
N SER A 52 16.74 -11.61 -12.69
CA SER A 52 16.42 -12.43 -13.87
C SER A 52 15.22 -13.35 -13.64
N VAL A 53 15.01 -13.89 -12.44
CA VAL A 53 13.83 -14.69 -12.10
C VAL A 53 12.60 -13.79 -12.09
N PHE A 54 12.62 -12.66 -11.38
CA PHE A 54 11.51 -11.72 -11.33
C PHE A 54 11.11 -11.20 -12.71
N ARG A 55 12.07 -10.94 -13.60
CA ARG A 55 11.76 -10.47 -14.96
C ARG A 55 11.12 -11.55 -15.86
N LYS A 56 11.39 -12.83 -15.61
CA LYS A 56 10.90 -13.94 -16.45
C LYS A 56 9.77 -14.74 -15.83
N ALA A 57 9.52 -14.57 -14.53
CA ALA A 57 8.39 -15.17 -13.87
C ALA A 57 7.11 -14.52 -14.40
N ASN A 58 6.31 -15.30 -15.10
CA ASN A 58 4.89 -14.98 -15.29
C ASN A 58 4.24 -15.25 -13.92
N PHE A 59 4.18 -14.22 -13.08
CA PHE A 59 3.56 -14.30 -11.76
C PHE A 59 2.05 -14.60 -11.82
N PHE A 60 1.44 -14.41 -12.99
CA PHE A 60 0.04 -14.70 -13.26
C PHE A 60 -0.04 -15.76 -14.36
N THR A 61 -0.87 -16.76 -14.14
CA THR A 61 -1.24 -17.72 -15.17
C THR A 61 -2.05 -17.04 -16.26
N GLU A 62 -2.03 -17.57 -17.50
CA GLU A 62 -2.85 -17.04 -18.59
C GLU A 62 -4.35 -17.06 -18.25
N GLU A 63 -4.78 -18.00 -17.39
CA GLU A 63 -6.15 -18.09 -16.87
C GLU A 63 -6.48 -16.94 -15.91
N GLU A 64 -5.57 -16.58 -15.01
CA GLU A 64 -5.72 -15.41 -14.12
C GLU A 64 -5.69 -14.11 -14.91
N LYS A 65 -4.84 -14.02 -15.93
CA LYS A 65 -4.75 -12.86 -16.80
C LYS A 65 -6.03 -12.68 -17.62
N ALA A 66 -6.56 -13.76 -18.21
CA ALA A 66 -7.84 -13.75 -18.90
C ALA A 66 -9.01 -13.41 -17.97
N ARG A 67 -8.98 -13.88 -16.70
CA ARG A 67 -9.97 -13.47 -15.69
C ARG A 67 -9.89 -11.97 -15.40
N LEU A 68 -8.69 -11.42 -15.18
CA LEU A 68 -8.49 -10.01 -14.91
C LEU A 68 -8.93 -9.14 -16.11
N GLU A 69 -8.60 -9.55 -17.34
CA GLU A 69 -9.04 -8.89 -18.57
C GLU A 69 -10.58 -8.97 -18.72
N SER A 70 -11.21 -10.11 -18.41
CA SER A 70 -12.66 -10.24 -18.43
C SER A 70 -13.36 -9.38 -17.38
N VAL A 71 -12.75 -9.19 -16.21
CA VAL A 71 -13.24 -8.29 -15.16
C VAL A 71 -13.08 -6.84 -15.57
N GLU A 72 -11.97 -6.48 -16.21
CA GLU A 72 -11.72 -5.12 -16.71
C GLU A 72 -12.68 -4.75 -17.85
N VAL A 73 -12.96 -5.68 -18.76
CA VAL A 73 -13.99 -5.53 -19.81
C VAL A 73 -15.38 -5.43 -19.18
N ALA A 74 -15.70 -6.24 -18.18
CA ALA A 74 -16.98 -6.15 -17.47
C ALA A 74 -17.14 -4.79 -16.74
N ILE A 75 -16.08 -4.28 -16.11
CA ILE A 75 -16.08 -2.96 -15.47
C ILE A 75 -16.22 -1.85 -16.51
N ALA A 76 -15.53 -1.95 -17.66
CA ALA A 76 -15.63 -0.99 -18.76
C ALA A 76 -17.03 -0.98 -19.41
N GLN A 77 -17.66 -2.15 -19.57
CA GLN A 77 -19.02 -2.28 -20.12
C GLN A 77 -20.12 -1.86 -19.13
N THR A 78 -19.85 -1.88 -17.83
CA THR A 78 -20.78 -1.38 -16.80
C THR A 78 -20.73 0.16 -16.66
N ARG A 79 -19.73 0.81 -17.26
CA ARG A 79 -19.47 2.25 -17.12
C ARG A 79 -20.43 3.22 -17.83
N PRO A 80 -21.10 2.92 -18.97
CA PRO A 80 -22.00 3.90 -19.58
C PRO A 80 -23.38 3.98 -18.89
N ALA A 81 -23.78 2.98 -18.11
CA ALA A 81 -25.07 2.98 -17.41
C ALA A 81 -24.99 3.49 -15.96
N ALA A 82 -23.89 3.26 -15.24
CA ALA A 82 -23.75 3.69 -13.84
C ALA A 82 -23.44 5.19 -13.68
N GLN A 83 -22.88 5.85 -14.70
CA GLN A 83 -22.47 7.26 -14.60
C GLN A 83 -23.55 8.28 -14.98
N ARG A 84 -24.66 7.86 -15.61
CA ARG A 84 -25.81 8.74 -15.88
C ARG A 84 -26.89 8.72 -14.80
N THR A 85 -26.91 7.71 -13.93
CA THR A 85 -27.91 7.57 -12.86
C THR A 85 -27.42 8.09 -11.50
N LEU A 86 -26.27 8.78 -11.45
CA LEU A 86 -25.72 9.38 -10.22
C LEU A 86 -26.08 10.87 -10.05
N LEU A 87 -26.95 11.42 -10.92
CA LEU A 87 -27.41 12.81 -10.81
C LEU A 87 -28.79 12.97 -10.15
N ASP A 88 -29.52 11.88 -9.90
CA ASP A 88 -30.72 11.92 -9.07
C ASP A 88 -30.69 10.75 -8.07
N PRO A 89 -30.72 11.00 -6.75
CA PRO A 89 -30.84 9.92 -5.78
C PRO A 89 -32.21 9.24 -5.95
N PRO A 90 -32.27 7.90 -6.13
CA PRO A 90 -33.54 7.18 -6.24
C PRO A 90 -34.39 7.38 -4.97
N PRO A 91 -35.70 7.63 -5.11
CA PRO A 91 -36.58 7.79 -3.97
C PRO A 91 -36.72 6.45 -3.25
N GLY A 92 -36.14 6.36 -2.06
CA GLY A 92 -36.17 5.15 -1.23
C GLY A 92 -34.82 4.57 -0.82
N MET A 93 -33.69 5.26 -1.04
CA MET A 93 -32.45 4.83 -0.38
C MET A 93 -32.63 4.85 1.15
N PRO A 94 -32.24 3.77 1.86
CA PRO A 94 -32.20 3.80 3.30
C PRO A 94 -31.32 4.96 3.75
N LYS A 95 -31.86 5.74 4.69
CA LYS A 95 -31.21 6.86 5.37
C LYS A 95 -29.75 6.53 5.74
N PRO A 96 -28.87 7.56 5.78
CA PRO A 96 -27.42 7.40 5.90
C PRO A 96 -27.03 6.34 6.91
N VAL A 97 -26.17 5.43 6.46
CA VAL A 97 -25.45 4.45 7.28
C VAL A 97 -25.03 5.16 8.57
N LYS A 98 -25.52 4.66 9.69
CA LYS A 98 -25.29 5.15 11.06
C LYS A 98 -23.89 5.74 11.16
N THR A 99 -23.78 7.08 11.12
CA THR A 99 -22.51 7.79 11.28
C THR A 99 -21.94 7.36 12.63
N ILE A 100 -20.85 6.60 12.62
CA ILE A 100 -20.13 6.33 13.86
C ILE A 100 -19.12 7.46 13.94
N ASP A 101 -19.30 8.32 14.94
CA ASP A 101 -18.38 9.41 15.21
C ASP A 101 -17.11 8.83 15.85
N VAL A 102 -16.33 8.09 15.06
CA VAL A 102 -15.04 7.56 15.48
C VAL A 102 -14.01 8.64 15.23
N ALA A 103 -13.70 9.41 16.27
CA ALA A 103 -12.52 10.27 16.25
C ALA A 103 -11.27 9.43 15.91
N ALA A 104 -10.32 10.02 15.18
CA ALA A 104 -9.09 9.33 14.79
C ALA A 104 -8.36 8.69 16.00
N THR A 105 -8.36 9.39 17.13
CA THR A 105 -7.79 8.92 18.39
C THR A 105 -8.46 7.64 18.88
N GLY A 106 -9.78 7.61 18.94
CA GLY A 106 -10.55 6.42 19.34
C GLY A 106 -10.34 5.24 18.38
N TYR A 107 -10.11 5.48 17.10
CA TYR A 107 -9.71 4.43 16.15
C TYR A 107 -8.37 3.81 16.55
N PHE A 108 -7.34 4.64 16.72
CA PHE A 108 -5.98 4.15 17.02
C PHE A 108 -5.86 3.53 18.41
N GLU A 109 -6.58 4.05 19.40
CA GLU A 109 -6.65 3.46 20.75
C GLU A 109 -7.30 2.07 20.73
N ASN A 110 -8.40 1.90 19.99
CA ASN A 110 -9.04 0.59 19.83
C ASN A 110 -8.12 -0.38 19.08
N LEU A 111 -7.43 0.10 18.04
CA LEU A 111 -6.48 -0.72 17.30
C LEU A 111 -5.32 -1.19 18.18
N ALA A 112 -4.77 -0.30 19.01
CA ALA A 112 -3.72 -0.64 19.98
C ALA A 112 -4.21 -1.65 21.02
N ARG A 113 -5.44 -1.48 21.55
CA ARG A 113 -6.05 -2.41 22.50
C ARG A 113 -6.26 -3.81 21.92
N LEU A 114 -6.53 -3.91 20.62
CA LEU A 114 -6.78 -5.17 19.92
C LEU A 114 -5.52 -5.78 19.28
N GLN A 115 -4.34 -5.18 19.50
CA GLN A 115 -3.10 -5.61 18.85
C GLN A 115 -2.75 -7.08 19.13
N ASP A 116 -2.99 -7.56 20.35
CA ASP A 116 -2.71 -8.93 20.77
C ASP A 116 -3.88 -9.90 20.51
N ARG A 117 -4.98 -9.43 19.89
CA ARG A 117 -6.21 -10.19 19.65
C ARG A 117 -6.60 -10.14 18.16
N PRO A 118 -5.86 -10.82 17.26
CA PRO A 118 -5.96 -10.63 15.81
C PRO A 118 -7.35 -10.93 15.25
N LEU A 119 -8.05 -11.96 15.74
CA LEU A 119 -9.41 -12.29 15.28
C LEU A 119 -10.44 -11.20 15.63
N GLU A 120 -10.33 -10.63 16.83
CA GLU A 120 -11.21 -9.53 17.27
C GLU A 120 -10.88 -8.24 16.55
N ARG A 121 -9.59 -7.96 16.34
CA ARG A 121 -9.12 -6.86 15.52
C ARG A 121 -9.68 -6.94 14.10
N ASP A 122 -9.58 -8.10 13.45
CA ASP A 122 -10.01 -8.25 12.06
C ASP A 122 -11.55 -8.20 11.93
N THR A 123 -12.27 -8.64 12.96
CA THR A 123 -13.74 -8.47 13.03
C THR A 123 -14.10 -7.00 13.20
N TRP A 124 -13.45 -6.30 14.13
CA TRP A 124 -13.67 -4.87 14.33
C TRP A 124 -13.28 -4.03 13.11
N LEU A 125 -12.17 -4.35 12.43
CA LEU A 125 -11.76 -3.66 11.21
C LEU A 125 -12.79 -3.84 10.09
N ARG A 126 -13.35 -5.05 9.92
CA ARG A 126 -14.45 -5.29 8.98
C ARG A 126 -15.70 -4.49 9.34
N ASP A 127 -16.02 -4.37 10.63
CA ASP A 127 -17.16 -3.60 11.10
C ASP A 127 -16.97 -2.09 10.89
N VAL A 128 -15.74 -1.57 11.00
CA VAL A 128 -15.44 -0.14 10.81
C VAL A 128 -15.30 0.21 9.32
N ASN A 129 -14.79 -0.70 8.51
CA ASN A 129 -14.59 -0.50 7.08
C ASN A 129 -15.88 -0.06 6.36
N GLY A 130 -15.78 0.97 5.52
CA GLY A 130 -16.90 1.50 4.75
C GLY A 130 -17.82 2.45 5.54
N LYS A 131 -17.53 2.73 6.82
CA LYS A 131 -18.29 3.71 7.61
C LYS A 131 -17.82 5.14 7.34
N GLU A 132 -18.74 6.08 7.45
CA GLU A 132 -18.42 7.50 7.43
C GLU A 132 -17.78 7.91 8.77
N VAL A 133 -16.66 8.61 8.70
CA VAL A 133 -15.89 9.09 9.86
C VAL A 133 -15.47 10.55 9.64
N THR A 134 -15.22 11.26 10.75
CA THR A 134 -14.65 12.61 10.75
C THR A 134 -13.37 12.62 11.56
N TRP A 135 -12.23 12.83 10.90
CA TRP A 135 -10.91 12.83 11.52
C TRP A 135 -10.28 14.22 11.47
N VAL A 136 -9.68 14.63 12.58
CA VAL A 136 -8.96 15.90 12.71
C VAL A 136 -7.49 15.59 12.94
N GLY A 137 -6.62 16.17 12.12
CA GLY A 137 -5.18 15.99 12.22
C GLY A 137 -4.41 17.21 11.74
N VAL A 138 -3.11 17.17 11.97
CA VAL A 138 -2.14 18.16 11.48
C VAL A 138 -1.60 17.68 10.15
N PHE A 139 -1.71 18.52 9.12
CA PHE A 139 -1.19 18.24 7.80
C PHE A 139 0.33 18.17 7.81
N ALA A 140 0.85 17.03 7.36
CA ALA A 140 2.28 16.74 7.36
C ALA A 140 2.87 16.90 5.97
N ASP A 141 2.25 16.24 4.98
CA ASP A 141 2.74 16.16 3.62
C ASP A 141 1.62 15.77 2.64
N ILE A 142 1.86 15.97 1.35
CA ILE A 142 0.98 15.55 0.25
C ILE A 142 1.78 14.66 -0.71
N ASN A 143 1.37 13.40 -0.82
CA ASN A 143 1.93 12.45 -1.76
C ASN A 143 1.20 12.51 -3.11
N ALA A 144 1.97 12.17 -4.15
CA ALA A 144 1.73 12.39 -5.56
C ALA A 144 0.29 12.09 -6.05
N GLN A 145 -0.01 12.74 -7.18
CA GLN A 145 -1.25 12.60 -7.93
C GLN A 145 -1.52 11.13 -8.29
N LEU A 146 -2.64 10.61 -7.83
CA LEU A 146 -3.09 9.26 -8.19
C LEU A 146 -3.62 9.28 -9.63
N GLU A 147 -3.58 8.14 -10.33
CA GLU A 147 -4.03 8.03 -11.72
C GLU A 147 -5.48 8.51 -11.92
N THR A 148 -6.29 8.44 -10.86
CA THR A 148 -7.68 8.93 -10.81
C THR A 148 -7.80 10.45 -10.70
N GLY A 149 -6.69 11.18 -10.63
CA GLY A 149 -6.64 12.63 -10.39
C GLY A 149 -6.92 13.01 -8.94
N GLY A 150 -6.95 12.08 -8.00
CA GLY A 150 -6.95 12.42 -6.58
C GLY A 150 -5.55 12.73 -6.05
N VAL A 151 -5.48 13.20 -4.81
CA VAL A 151 -4.21 13.41 -4.08
C VAL A 151 -4.28 12.71 -2.72
N GLN A 152 -3.14 12.25 -2.23
CA GLN A 152 -3.06 11.59 -0.94
C GLN A 152 -2.43 12.55 0.08
N LEU A 153 -3.19 12.92 1.09
CA LEU A 153 -2.72 13.72 2.21
C LEU A 153 -2.23 12.80 3.33
N GLN A 154 -1.11 13.18 3.95
CA GLN A 154 -0.61 12.56 5.16
C GLN A 154 -0.94 13.47 6.35
N LEU A 155 -1.73 12.95 7.29
CA LEU A 155 -2.13 13.66 8.50
C LEU A 155 -1.59 12.93 9.74
N HIS A 156 -1.14 13.72 10.72
CA HIS A 156 -0.86 13.23 12.07
C HIS A 156 -2.07 13.54 12.97
N PRO A 157 -2.52 12.60 13.81
CA PRO A 157 -3.55 12.91 14.79
C PRO A 157 -3.06 13.99 15.75
N THR A 158 -3.99 14.79 16.26
CA THR A 158 -3.67 15.88 17.21
C THR A 158 -3.20 15.33 18.57
N SER A 159 -3.48 14.06 18.88
CA SER A 159 -3.01 13.41 20.10
C SER A 159 -1.59 12.86 19.95
N SER A 160 -0.91 12.61 21.06
CA SER A 160 0.50 12.19 21.18
C SER A 160 0.87 10.84 20.56
N THR A 161 -0.04 10.20 19.84
CA THR A 161 0.27 8.97 19.10
C THR A 161 1.10 9.33 17.87
N ASN A 162 2.27 8.71 17.69
CA ASN A 162 3.06 8.76 16.44
C ASN A 162 2.35 8.07 15.26
N ALA A 163 1.03 7.89 15.32
CA ALA A 163 0.25 7.34 14.25
C ALA A 163 0.21 8.30 13.07
N THR A 164 0.13 7.75 11.87
CA THR A 164 -0.08 8.51 10.65
C THR A 164 -1.29 7.91 9.96
N PHE A 165 -2.18 8.75 9.49
CA PHE A 165 -3.27 8.33 8.64
C PHE A 165 -3.27 9.08 7.33
N PHE A 166 -3.86 8.44 6.33
CA PHE A 166 -3.90 8.97 4.98
C PHE A 166 -5.31 9.43 4.64
N VAL A 167 -5.42 10.53 3.93
CA VAL A 167 -6.69 11.01 3.39
C VAL A 167 -6.55 11.11 1.87
N PHE A 168 -7.30 10.28 1.18
CA PHE A 168 -7.46 10.37 -0.27
C PHE A 168 -8.48 11.46 -0.59
N ALA A 169 -8.02 12.56 -1.15
CA ALA A 169 -8.86 13.65 -1.62
C ALA A 169 -9.17 13.43 -3.12
N PRO A 170 -10.46 13.36 -3.52
CA PRO A 170 -10.84 13.28 -4.92
C PRO A 170 -10.45 14.57 -5.67
N ALA A 171 -10.50 14.52 -7.01
CA ALA A 171 -10.13 15.66 -7.86
C ALA A 171 -10.86 16.98 -7.49
N ALA A 172 -12.11 16.89 -7.03
CA ALA A 172 -12.90 18.06 -6.61
C ALA A 172 -12.35 18.78 -5.37
N LEU A 173 -11.57 18.11 -4.52
CA LEU A 173 -10.95 18.69 -3.32
C LEU A 173 -9.45 18.98 -3.51
N ARG A 174 -8.94 18.84 -4.75
CA ARG A 174 -7.51 18.92 -5.06
C ARG A 174 -6.94 20.32 -4.81
N ASP A 175 -7.64 21.36 -5.24
CA ASP A 175 -7.15 22.74 -5.09
C ASP A 175 -7.06 23.12 -3.60
N PHE A 176 -8.04 22.68 -2.81
CA PHE A 176 -7.98 22.84 -1.35
C PHE A 176 -6.79 22.09 -0.75
N ALA A 177 -6.60 20.82 -1.14
CA ALA A 177 -5.47 20.01 -0.68
C ALA A 177 -4.10 20.66 -0.98
N TYR A 178 -3.91 21.25 -2.16
CA TYR A 178 -2.67 21.97 -2.49
C TYR A 178 -2.53 23.34 -1.80
N SER A 179 -3.61 23.89 -1.26
CA SER A 179 -3.57 25.13 -0.47
C SER A 179 -3.08 24.93 0.97
N LEU A 180 -2.97 23.67 1.42
CA LEU A 180 -2.53 23.32 2.77
C LEU A 180 -1.02 23.51 2.94
N ARG A 181 -0.63 23.98 4.13
CA ARG A 181 0.77 24.12 4.54
C ARG A 181 1.05 23.16 5.68
N LYS A 182 2.26 22.59 5.71
CA LYS A 182 2.71 21.72 6.80
C LYS A 182 2.47 22.41 8.16
N GLY A 183 1.76 21.74 9.06
CA GLY A 183 1.32 22.28 10.34
C GLY A 183 -0.14 22.75 10.37
N ASP A 184 -0.81 22.90 9.24
CA ASP A 184 -2.23 23.27 9.19
C ASP A 184 -3.07 22.18 9.86
N ARG A 185 -4.01 22.58 10.72
CA ARG A 185 -5.01 21.65 11.26
C ARG A 185 -6.10 21.45 10.22
N VAL A 186 -6.41 20.19 9.93
CA VAL A 186 -7.33 19.79 8.86
C VAL A 186 -8.36 18.84 9.43
N ARG A 187 -9.63 19.11 9.14
CA ARG A 187 -10.74 18.20 9.35
C ARG A 187 -11.07 17.52 8.04
N ALA A 188 -10.99 16.20 8.03
CA ALA A 188 -11.38 15.35 6.91
C ALA A 188 -12.60 14.53 7.30
N ARG A 189 -13.66 14.61 6.49
CA ARG A 189 -14.82 13.73 6.62
C ARG A 189 -14.95 12.89 5.36
N GLY A 190 -15.26 11.62 5.53
CA GLY A 190 -15.38 10.69 4.41
C GLY A 190 -15.53 9.25 4.86
N VAL A 191 -15.36 8.33 3.93
CA VAL A 191 -15.51 6.89 4.18
C VAL A 191 -14.15 6.30 4.54
N ILE A 192 -14.07 5.62 5.68
CA ILE A 192 -12.85 4.91 6.09
C ILE A 192 -12.71 3.61 5.30
N ASN A 193 -11.50 3.37 4.81
CA ASN A 193 -11.10 2.14 4.17
C ASN A 193 -9.99 1.47 5.00
N CYS A 194 -10.36 0.37 5.64
CA CYS A 194 -9.48 -0.48 6.42
C CYS A 194 -9.21 -1.73 5.59
N SER A 195 -8.23 -1.68 4.69
CA SER A 195 -7.77 -2.91 4.05
C SER A 195 -7.03 -3.76 5.07
N VAL A 196 -7.43 -5.02 5.23
CA VAL A 196 -6.73 -5.99 6.11
C VAL A 196 -5.25 -6.16 5.70
N LEU A 197 -4.94 -5.88 4.43
CA LEU A 197 -3.58 -5.93 3.88
C LEU A 197 -2.80 -4.63 4.09
N SER A 198 -3.48 -3.48 4.23
CA SER A 198 -2.84 -2.19 4.50
C SER A 198 -2.81 -1.94 6.00
N ARG A 199 -1.62 -1.92 6.60
CA ARG A 199 -1.45 -1.57 8.02
C ARG A 199 -1.88 -0.14 8.36
N SER A 200 -2.08 0.70 7.36
CA SER A 200 -2.50 2.08 7.53
C SER A 200 -3.91 2.28 6.99
N PRO A 201 -4.87 2.70 7.82
CA PRO A 201 -6.19 3.09 7.32
C PRO A 201 -6.06 4.36 6.48
N TYR A 202 -6.99 4.52 5.54
CA TYR A 202 -7.16 5.78 4.84
C TYR A 202 -8.62 6.18 4.76
N ILE A 203 -8.88 7.48 4.66
CA ILE A 203 -10.22 8.02 4.41
C ILE A 203 -10.30 8.44 2.95
N THR A 204 -11.36 8.05 2.25
CA THR A 204 -11.77 8.71 1.00
C THR A 204 -12.63 9.92 1.36
N ALA A 205 -12.05 11.11 1.26
CA ALA A 205 -12.69 12.33 1.74
C ALA A 205 -13.86 12.76 0.83
N SER A 206 -15.01 13.03 1.45
CA SER A 206 -16.12 13.77 0.87
C SER A 206 -16.06 15.26 1.22
N LEU A 207 -15.35 15.61 2.29
CA LEU A 207 -15.15 16.98 2.75
C LEU A 207 -13.74 17.15 3.34
N LEU A 208 -13.11 18.27 3.01
CA LEU A 208 -11.84 18.74 3.60
C LEU A 208 -11.98 20.21 3.96
N GLU A 209 -11.63 20.56 5.18
CA GLU A 209 -11.64 21.94 5.66
C GLU A 209 -10.52 22.19 6.68
N ARG A 210 -10.14 23.46 6.85
CA ARG A 210 -9.22 23.84 7.93
C ARG A 210 -9.98 23.76 9.25
N ALA A 211 -9.36 23.14 10.24
CA ALA A 211 -9.90 23.08 11.58
C ALA A 211 -9.31 24.23 12.42
N ASP A 212 -10.14 24.87 13.23
CA ASP A 212 -9.71 25.82 14.25
C ASP A 212 -8.94 25.12 15.37
#